data_AF-A0A165B2I4-F1
#
_entry.id   AF-A0A165B2I4-F1
#
_cell.length_a   1.000
_cell.length_b   1.000
_cell.length_c   1.000
_cell.angle_alpha   90.00
_cell.angle_beta   90.00
_cell.angle_gamma   90.00
#
_symmetry.space_group_name_H-M   'P 1'
#
loop_
_entity.id
_entity.type
_entity.pdbx_description
1 polymer ?
#
loop_
_entity_poly.entity_id
_entity_poly.type
_entity_poly.pdbx_seq_one_letter_code
_entity_poly.pdbx_strand_id
1 'polypeptide(L)'
;MRIYPASTRSYAVLQTQDHYAVLGLSKFRYKATEEQIRIAHRKKVLKHHPDKKANTGDSNNDAFFKCIQKALEILTHPEKRRQYDSVDNYYVQMEDEVPSQSDIRKESDFFKLFGPIFEREARFSRKQPVPLLGAVDDSKEAVEGFYDFWYNFDSWRSFEYLDKEVNEGSESRDDKRYTEKKNKTERARRKKEDTARVRTLVDKALALDPRIARIKREEKAAREAKKKGKAGAPNGAAGGQTQKQKEEEERRKAEEEAKKKEDEEKVRPFRVRIRVLDLT
;
A
#
# COMPACT_ATOMS: atom_id res chain seq x y z
N MET A 1 -14.67 37.95 10.82
CA MET A 1 -15.33 36.66 11.14
C MET A 1 -16.19 36.25 9.96
N ARG A 2 -15.85 35.19 9.21
CA ARG A 2 -16.74 34.68 8.15
C ARG A 2 -17.82 33.83 8.80
N ILE A 3 -19.06 34.32 8.78
CA ILE A 3 -20.24 33.58 9.22
C ILE A 3 -20.57 32.59 8.11
N TYR A 4 -20.25 31.31 8.33
CA TYR A 4 -20.67 30.23 7.44
C TYR A 4 -22.11 29.80 7.81
N PRO A 5 -23.00 29.54 6.83
CA PRO A 5 -24.37 29.16 7.08
C PRO A 5 -24.47 27.79 7.78
N ALA A 6 -25.44 27.66 8.69
CA ALA A 6 -25.62 26.53 9.60
C ALA A 6 -25.73 25.14 8.93
N SER A 7 -25.98 25.04 7.61
CA SER A 7 -26.09 23.75 6.92
C SER A 7 -24.74 23.00 6.83
N THR A 8 -23.62 23.71 6.72
CA THR A 8 -22.28 23.09 6.60
C THR A 8 -21.82 22.41 7.88
N ARG A 9 -22.33 22.82 9.05
CA ARG A 9 -21.98 22.21 10.34
C ARG A 9 -22.59 20.81 10.50
N SER A 10 -23.74 20.54 9.88
CA SER A 10 -24.38 19.22 9.92
C SER A 10 -23.62 18.18 9.08
N TYR A 11 -23.12 18.56 7.91
CA TYR A 11 -22.36 17.68 7.02
C TYR A 11 -20.98 17.30 7.59
N ALA A 12 -20.31 18.22 8.29
CA ALA A 12 -19.02 17.96 8.93
C ALA A 12 -19.13 16.94 10.09
N VAL A 13 -20.22 16.99 10.87
CA VAL A 13 -20.52 15.99 11.91
C VAL A 13 -20.92 14.65 11.28
N LEU A 14 -21.58 14.64 10.12
CA LEU A 14 -21.99 13.42 9.41
C LEU A 14 -20.87 12.74 8.60
N GLN A 15 -19.79 13.44 8.25
CA GLN A 15 -18.60 12.85 7.60
C GLN A 15 -17.66 12.17 8.60
N THR A 16 -17.72 12.59 9.87
CA THR A 16 -16.87 12.10 10.97
C THR A 16 -17.52 10.98 11.79
N GLN A 17 -18.71 10.52 11.40
CA GLN A 17 -19.43 9.45 12.09
C GLN A 17 -18.90 8.07 11.74
N ASP A 18 -18.82 7.21 12.76
CA ASP A 18 -18.50 5.80 12.59
C ASP A 18 -19.76 5.03 12.18
N HIS A 19 -19.90 4.75 10.87
CA HIS A 19 -21.07 4.06 10.31
C HIS A 19 -21.27 2.66 10.88
N TYR A 20 -20.18 1.95 11.18
CA TYR A 20 -20.27 0.64 11.83
C TYR A 20 -20.76 0.79 13.27
N ALA A 21 -20.29 1.79 14.01
CA ALA A 21 -20.77 2.04 15.37
C ALA A 21 -22.25 2.46 15.41
N VAL A 22 -22.71 3.27 14.44
CA VAL A 22 -24.12 3.64 14.30
C VAL A 22 -25.00 2.39 14.18
N LEU A 23 -24.58 1.43 13.35
CA LEU A 23 -25.29 0.15 13.19
C LEU A 23 -25.05 -0.85 14.34
N GLY A 24 -24.08 -0.60 15.23
CA GLY A 24 -23.70 -1.52 16.31
C GLY A 24 -22.79 -2.67 15.85
N LEU A 25 -22.08 -2.47 14.74
CA LEU A 25 -21.15 -3.40 14.12
C LEU A 25 -19.68 -3.04 14.42
N SER A 26 -19.41 -2.26 15.48
CA SER A 26 -18.05 -1.83 15.86
C SER A 26 -17.04 -2.97 16.02
N LYS A 27 -17.51 -4.18 16.37
CA LYS A 27 -16.64 -5.36 16.50
C LYS A 27 -16.28 -6.00 15.16
N PHE A 28 -17.16 -5.90 14.16
CA PHE A 28 -16.99 -6.53 12.86
C PHE A 28 -16.30 -5.60 11.86
N ARG A 29 -16.65 -4.30 11.85
CA ARG A 29 -16.07 -3.27 10.95
C ARG A 29 -16.06 -3.78 9.50
N TYR A 30 -14.94 -3.62 8.80
CA TYR A 30 -14.71 -4.12 7.43
C TYR A 30 -14.96 -5.63 7.26
N LYS A 31 -14.91 -6.44 8.32
CA LYS A 31 -15.24 -7.88 8.27
C LYS A 31 -16.74 -8.15 8.31
N ALA A 32 -17.59 -7.15 8.53
CA ALA A 32 -19.04 -7.32 8.56
C ALA A 32 -19.56 -7.78 7.19
N THR A 33 -20.36 -8.84 7.17
CA THR A 33 -21.03 -9.30 5.95
C THR A 33 -22.19 -8.38 5.60
N GLU A 34 -22.60 -8.41 4.33
CA GLU A 34 -23.75 -7.62 3.88
C GLU A 34 -25.03 -7.99 4.64
N GLU A 35 -25.24 -9.27 4.94
CA GLU A 35 -26.40 -9.71 5.72
C GLU A 35 -26.36 -9.19 7.16
N GLN A 36 -25.19 -9.18 7.80
CA GLN A 36 -25.03 -8.56 9.13
C GLN A 36 -25.37 -7.06 9.11
N ILE A 37 -24.98 -6.35 8.05
CA ILE A 37 -25.30 -4.92 7.86
C ILE A 37 -26.81 -4.72 7.71
N ARG A 38 -27.47 -5.52 6.88
CA ARG A 38 -28.92 -5.46 6.67
C ARG A 38 -29.70 -5.78 7.94
N ILE A 39 -29.32 -6.84 8.67
CA ILE A 39 -29.94 -7.21 9.95
C ILE A 39 -29.79 -6.08 10.98
N ALA A 40 -28.57 -5.54 11.10
CA ALA A 40 -28.27 -4.48 12.06
C ALA A 40 -29.07 -3.20 11.76
N HIS A 41 -29.20 -2.82 10.48
CA HIS A 41 -30.03 -1.70 10.04
C HIS A 41 -31.50 -1.92 10.39
N ARG A 42 -32.09 -3.06 10.03
CA ARG A 42 -33.50 -3.38 10.37
C ARG A 42 -33.75 -3.23 11.87
N LYS A 43 -32.85 -3.75 12.71
CA LYS A 43 -32.94 -3.65 14.17
C LYS A 43 -32.86 -2.19 14.66
N LYS A 44 -31.97 -1.38 14.08
CA LYS A 44 -31.79 0.03 14.44
C LYS A 44 -32.97 0.89 14.01
N VAL A 45 -33.48 0.70 12.80
CA VAL A 45 -34.68 1.38 12.29
C VAL A 45 -35.88 1.09 13.17
N LEU A 46 -36.15 -0.18 13.51
CA LEU A 46 -37.29 -0.53 14.39
C LEU A 46 -37.22 0.12 15.77
N LYS A 47 -36.01 0.32 16.31
CA LYS A 47 -35.78 0.94 17.62
C LYS A 47 -35.85 2.48 17.59
N HIS A 48 -35.45 3.09 16.47
CA HIS A 48 -35.29 4.54 16.35
C HIS A 48 -36.22 5.17 15.31
N HIS A 49 -37.25 4.44 14.85
CA HIS A 49 -38.20 4.96 13.86
C HIS A 49 -38.90 6.21 14.39
N PRO A 50 -38.99 7.31 13.61
CA PRO A 50 -39.56 8.57 14.07
C PRO A 50 -41.02 8.41 14.53
N ASP A 51 -41.79 7.56 13.84
CA ASP A 51 -43.21 7.30 14.16
C ASP A 51 -43.44 6.73 15.57
N LYS A 52 -42.55 5.85 16.06
CA LYS A 52 -42.68 5.28 17.41
C LYS A 52 -42.28 6.24 18.53
N LYS A 53 -41.58 7.33 18.20
CA LYS A 53 -41.00 8.28 19.16
C LYS A 53 -41.55 9.70 19.04
N ALA A 54 -42.41 9.95 18.06
CA ALA A 54 -43.16 11.21 17.93
C ALA A 54 -43.98 11.52 19.20
N ASN A 55 -44.40 10.50 19.95
CA ASN A 55 -45.11 10.65 21.23
C ASN A 55 -44.24 11.07 22.43
N THR A 56 -42.91 11.16 22.28
CA THR A 56 -41.97 11.47 23.38
C THR A 56 -41.33 12.86 23.31
N GLY A 57 -41.63 13.68 22.29
CA GLY A 57 -41.20 15.09 22.20
C GLY A 57 -39.70 15.34 22.01
N ASP A 58 -38.89 14.30 21.79
CA ASP A 58 -37.43 14.38 21.75
C ASP A 58 -36.92 14.55 20.30
N SER A 59 -36.53 15.79 19.95
CA SER A 59 -36.08 16.22 18.62
C SER A 59 -34.71 15.65 18.21
N ASN A 60 -33.94 15.06 19.13
CA ASN A 60 -32.66 14.43 18.82
C ASN A 60 -32.79 13.12 18.01
N ASN A 61 -33.99 12.54 17.91
CA ASN A 61 -34.20 11.25 17.25
C ASN A 61 -34.12 11.32 15.72
N ASP A 62 -34.48 12.45 15.09
CA ASP A 62 -34.44 12.62 13.63
C ASP A 62 -32.99 12.64 13.10
N ALA A 63 -32.10 13.35 13.79
CA ALA A 63 -30.68 13.38 13.46
C ALA A 63 -30.07 11.96 13.52
N PHE A 64 -30.36 11.19 14.57
CA PHE A 64 -29.87 9.81 14.71
C PHE A 64 -30.43 8.87 13.63
N PHE A 65 -31.71 9.03 13.26
CA PHE A 65 -32.31 8.24 12.19
C PHE A 65 -31.66 8.52 10.83
N LYS A 66 -31.38 9.79 10.52
CA LYS A 66 -30.60 10.18 9.32
C LYS A 66 -29.21 9.54 9.30
N CYS A 67 -28.55 9.45 10.46
CA CYS A 67 -27.26 8.75 10.58
C CYS A 67 -27.38 7.25 10.27
N ILE A 68 -28.46 6.59 10.73
CA ILE A 68 -28.72 5.17 10.43
C ILE A 68 -28.91 4.95 8.92
N GLN A 69 -29.69 5.80 8.25
CA GLN A 69 -29.93 5.68 6.81
C GLN A 69 -28.63 5.88 6.02
N LYS A 70 -27.86 6.91 6.37
CA LYS A 70 -26.55 7.17 5.74
C LYS A 70 -25.57 6.01 5.98
N ALA A 71 -25.53 5.45 7.19
CA ALA A 71 -24.66 4.31 7.49
C ALA A 71 -25.00 3.10 6.61
N LEU A 72 -26.29 2.81 6.39
CA LEU A 72 -26.69 1.74 5.47
C LEU A 72 -26.26 2.06 4.03
N GLU A 73 -26.51 3.27 3.55
CA GLU A 73 -26.15 3.69 2.20
C GLU A 73 -24.65 3.49 1.92
N ILE A 74 -23.80 3.96 2.84
CA ILE A 74 -22.34 3.81 2.71
C ILE A 74 -21.92 2.34 2.79
N LEU A 75 -22.44 1.58 3.75
CA LEU A 75 -21.96 0.22 4.04
C LEU A 75 -22.55 -0.85 3.09
N THR A 76 -23.65 -0.57 2.40
CA THR A 76 -24.27 -1.52 1.45
C THR A 76 -23.67 -1.40 0.05
N HIS A 77 -23.28 -0.19 -0.37
CA HIS A 77 -22.65 0.00 -1.68
C HIS A 77 -21.17 -0.39 -1.64
N PRO A 78 -20.71 -1.39 -2.42
CA PRO A 78 -19.34 -1.89 -2.33
C PRO A 78 -18.28 -0.81 -2.55
N GLU A 79 -18.50 0.10 -3.50
CA GLU A 79 -17.57 1.19 -3.80
C GLU A 79 -17.51 2.22 -2.66
N LYS A 80 -18.66 2.70 -2.19
CA LYS A 80 -18.74 3.66 -1.06
C LYS A 80 -18.18 3.05 0.22
N ARG A 81 -18.49 1.78 0.48
CA ARG A 81 -17.96 1.03 1.62
C ARG A 81 -16.44 0.94 1.54
N ARG A 82 -15.90 0.61 0.37
CA ARG A 82 -14.45 0.55 0.14
C ARG A 82 -13.78 1.91 0.33
N GLN A 83 -14.38 2.99 -0.17
CA GLN A 83 -13.89 4.36 0.06
C GLN A 83 -13.88 4.69 1.55
N TYR A 84 -14.95 4.34 2.27
CA TYR A 84 -15.06 4.55 3.71
C TYR A 84 -14.04 3.72 4.51
N ASP A 85 -13.96 2.42 4.25
CA ASP A 85 -13.03 1.49 4.88
C ASP A 85 -11.56 1.88 4.63
N SER A 86 -11.28 2.60 3.53
CA SER A 86 -9.96 3.14 3.23
C SER A 86 -9.51 4.24 4.18
N VAL A 87 -10.41 4.91 4.89
CA VAL A 87 -10.11 6.04 5.80
C VAL A 87 -10.81 5.88 7.14
N ASP A 88 -11.05 4.63 7.54
CA ASP A 88 -11.77 4.31 8.76
C ASP A 88 -11.04 4.88 9.99
N ASN A 89 -11.69 5.84 10.66
CA ASN A 89 -11.10 6.67 11.71
C ASN A 89 -10.49 5.87 12.87
N TYR A 90 -11.08 4.72 13.22
CA TYR A 90 -10.54 3.85 14.27
C TYR A 90 -9.14 3.33 13.95
N TYR A 91 -8.87 3.04 12.68
CA TYR A 91 -7.55 2.60 12.26
C TYR A 91 -6.61 3.79 12.02
N VAL A 92 -7.11 4.92 11.51
CA VAL A 92 -6.31 6.13 11.34
C VAL A 92 -5.68 6.57 12.68
N GLN A 93 -6.42 6.50 13.79
CA GLN A 93 -5.89 6.79 15.12
C GLN A 93 -4.78 5.83 15.56
N MET A 94 -4.79 4.59 15.07
CA MET A 94 -3.77 3.56 15.34
C MET A 94 -2.65 3.53 14.30
N GLU A 95 -2.75 4.30 13.20
CA GLU A 95 -1.73 4.37 12.14
C GLU A 95 -0.51 5.18 12.60
N ASP A 96 -0.67 6.08 13.57
CA ASP A 96 0.40 6.93 14.13
C ASP A 96 1.24 6.23 15.23
N GLU A 97 0.71 5.16 15.82
CA GLU A 97 1.40 4.37 16.85
C GLU A 97 2.35 3.35 16.23
N VAL A 98 3.49 3.82 15.72
CA VAL A 98 4.57 2.93 15.26
C VAL A 98 5.53 2.64 16.42
N PRO A 99 5.76 1.35 16.77
CA PRO A 99 6.66 0.97 17.84
C PRO A 99 8.06 1.56 17.67
N SER A 100 8.68 1.87 18.80
CA SER A 100 10.02 2.42 18.92
C SER A 100 10.99 1.39 19.52
N GLN A 101 12.30 1.70 19.50
CA GLN A 101 13.32 0.83 20.09
C GLN A 101 13.04 0.49 21.57
N SER A 102 12.49 1.43 22.36
CA SER A 102 12.20 1.20 23.78
C SER A 102 11.06 0.23 24.03
N ASP A 103 10.20 0.02 23.04
CA ASP A 103 9.07 -0.92 23.13
C ASP A 103 9.51 -2.37 22.92
N ILE A 104 10.68 -2.58 22.29
CA ILE A 104 11.23 -3.90 21.97
C ILE A 104 12.26 -4.28 23.02
N ARG A 105 11.84 -5.09 24.00
CA ARG A 105 12.72 -5.60 25.07
C ARG A 105 13.27 -6.98 24.73
N LYS A 106 12.50 -7.78 23.98
CA LYS A 106 12.85 -9.12 23.51
C LYS A 106 12.62 -9.21 22.00
N GLU A 107 13.33 -10.12 21.33
CA GLU A 107 13.14 -10.36 19.89
C GLU A 107 11.69 -10.71 19.54
N SER A 108 10.97 -11.43 20.43
CA SER A 108 9.56 -11.75 20.24
C SER A 108 8.63 -10.54 20.23
N ASP A 109 9.04 -9.44 20.89
CA ASP A 109 8.20 -8.25 21.03
C ASP A 109 8.10 -7.53 19.68
N PHE A 110 9.15 -7.58 18.85
CA PHE A 110 9.12 -7.07 17.48
C PHE A 110 7.95 -7.66 16.69
N PHE A 111 7.81 -8.99 16.66
CA PHE A 111 6.77 -9.67 15.91
C PHE A 111 5.37 -9.39 16.46
N LYS A 112 5.24 -9.33 17.79
CA LYS A 112 3.96 -9.01 18.45
C LYS A 112 3.48 -7.59 18.17
N LEU A 113 4.41 -6.64 18.05
CA LEU A 113 4.10 -5.23 17.86
C LEU A 113 3.95 -4.88 16.36
N PHE A 114 4.86 -5.32 15.50
CA PHE A 114 4.81 -5.02 14.07
C PHE A 114 3.89 -5.94 13.26
N GLY A 115 3.70 -7.19 13.69
CA GLY A 115 2.85 -8.17 12.98
C GLY A 115 1.43 -7.65 12.74
N PRO A 116 0.68 -7.24 13.79
CA PRO A 116 -0.66 -6.68 13.65
C PRO A 116 -0.72 -5.41 12.79
N ILE A 117 0.36 -4.61 12.77
CA ILE A 117 0.44 -3.40 11.95
C ILE A 117 0.51 -3.80 10.47
N PHE A 118 1.43 -4.69 10.09
CA PHE A 118 1.54 -5.15 8.71
C PHE A 118 0.31 -5.93 8.25
N GLU A 119 -0.33 -6.73 9.11
CA GLU A 119 -1.61 -7.37 8.79
C GLU A 119 -2.73 -6.35 8.51
N ARG A 120 -2.77 -5.26 9.27
CA ARG A 120 -3.73 -4.18 9.04
C ARG A 120 -3.45 -3.46 7.72
N GLU A 121 -2.20 -3.13 7.43
CA GLU A 121 -1.81 -2.47 6.18
C GLU A 121 -2.03 -3.39 4.96
N ALA A 122 -1.83 -4.71 5.12
CA ALA A 122 -1.94 -5.70 4.05
C ALA A 122 -3.32 -5.69 3.38
N ARG A 123 -4.37 -5.31 4.14
CA ARG A 123 -5.74 -5.13 3.65
C ARG A 123 -5.83 -4.16 2.48
N PHE A 124 -4.92 -3.19 2.42
CA PHE A 124 -4.90 -2.16 1.40
C PHE A 124 -4.09 -2.54 0.16
N SER A 125 -3.45 -3.72 0.13
CA SER A 125 -2.65 -4.15 -1.01
C SER A 125 -3.50 -4.52 -2.23
N ARG A 126 -3.11 -4.03 -3.41
CA ARG A 126 -3.60 -4.55 -4.69
C ARG A 126 -3.01 -5.91 -5.08
N LYS A 127 -1.79 -6.19 -4.62
CA LYS A 127 -1.04 -7.42 -4.95
C LYS A 127 -1.26 -8.47 -3.86
N GLN A 128 -1.65 -9.67 -4.28
CA GLN A 128 -1.93 -10.80 -3.40
C GLN A 128 -1.18 -12.06 -3.91
N PRO A 129 -0.72 -12.96 -3.03
CA PRO A 129 -0.80 -12.87 -1.57
C PRO A 129 0.18 -11.82 -1.00
N VAL A 130 -0.19 -11.21 0.12
CA VAL A 130 0.71 -10.30 0.85
C VAL A 130 1.61 -11.12 1.79
N PRO A 131 2.96 -11.01 1.70
CA PRO A 131 3.85 -11.64 2.67
C PRO A 131 3.64 -11.00 4.05
N LEU A 132 3.36 -11.84 5.05
CA LEU A 132 3.29 -11.43 6.45
C LEU A 132 4.70 -11.37 7.05
N LEU A 133 4.81 -10.73 8.22
CA LEU A 133 6.10 -10.47 8.87
C LEU A 133 6.90 -11.76 9.18
N GLY A 134 6.19 -12.86 9.42
CA GLY A 134 6.78 -14.18 9.64
C GLY A 134 7.25 -14.42 11.07
N ALA A 135 8.20 -15.34 11.24
CA ALA A 135 8.73 -15.81 12.52
C ALA A 135 10.21 -15.44 12.70
N VAL A 136 10.72 -15.60 13.93
CA VAL A 136 12.09 -15.23 14.32
C VAL A 136 13.16 -16.04 13.59
N ASP A 137 12.85 -17.25 13.18
CA ASP A 137 13.74 -18.22 12.54
C ASP A 137 13.65 -18.24 11.02
N ASP A 138 12.87 -17.33 10.42
CA ASP A 138 12.75 -17.24 8.96
C ASP A 138 14.10 -17.04 8.27
N SER A 139 14.20 -17.63 7.06
CA SER A 139 15.39 -17.54 6.23
C SER A 139 15.60 -16.11 5.73
N LYS A 140 16.84 -15.82 5.33
CA LYS A 140 17.20 -14.52 4.74
C LYS A 140 16.31 -14.18 3.55
N GLU A 141 16.05 -15.15 2.68
CA GLU A 141 15.26 -14.98 1.45
C GLU A 141 13.80 -14.62 1.77
N ALA A 142 13.22 -15.23 2.83
CA ALA A 142 11.88 -14.89 3.27
C ALA A 142 11.79 -13.46 3.83
N VAL A 143 12.81 -13.05 4.61
CA VAL A 143 12.89 -11.69 5.16
C VAL A 143 13.08 -10.65 4.05
N GLU A 144 13.99 -10.90 3.10
CA GLU A 144 14.20 -10.01 1.94
C GLU A 144 12.94 -9.90 1.09
N GLY A 145 12.28 -11.03 0.77
CA GLY A 145 11.03 -11.04 0.01
C GLY A 145 9.90 -10.25 0.69
N PHE A 146 9.81 -10.30 2.03
CA PHE A 146 8.89 -9.47 2.80
C PHE A 146 9.18 -7.98 2.59
N TYR A 147 10.42 -7.53 2.84
CA TYR A 147 10.76 -6.12 2.74
C TYR A 147 10.67 -5.59 1.30
N ASP A 148 11.07 -6.39 0.31
CA ASP A 148 10.96 -6.03 -1.11
C ASP A 148 9.50 -5.79 -1.52
N PHE A 149 8.58 -6.62 -1.05
CA PHE A 149 7.15 -6.42 -1.26
C PHE A 149 6.69 -5.08 -0.66
N TRP A 150 7.05 -4.81 0.59
CA TRP A 150 6.59 -3.64 1.33
C TRP A 150 7.23 -2.31 0.86
N TYR A 151 8.47 -2.33 0.38
CA TYR A 151 9.07 -1.16 -0.30
C TYR A 151 8.38 -0.84 -1.63
N ASN A 152 7.80 -1.85 -2.28
CA ASN A 152 7.05 -1.75 -3.52
C ASN A 152 5.52 -1.86 -3.31
N PHE A 153 5.05 -1.52 -2.11
CA PHE A 153 3.66 -1.64 -1.71
C PHE A 153 2.75 -0.79 -2.60
N ASP A 154 1.74 -1.43 -3.20
CA ASP A 154 0.76 -0.79 -4.07
C ASP A 154 -0.61 -0.77 -3.38
N SER A 155 -0.92 0.38 -2.80
CA SER A 155 -2.14 0.62 -2.04
C SER A 155 -3.32 0.93 -2.94
N TRP A 156 -4.46 0.33 -2.64
CA TRP A 156 -5.70 0.57 -3.34
C TRP A 156 -6.50 1.75 -2.78
N ARG A 157 -6.08 2.35 -1.64
CA ARG A 157 -6.74 3.48 -0.96
C ARG A 157 -6.96 4.66 -1.93
N SER A 158 -8.19 5.16 -2.01
CA SER A 158 -8.54 6.25 -2.93
C SER A 158 -8.68 7.63 -2.27
N PHE A 159 -8.97 7.67 -0.95
CA PHE A 159 -9.19 8.88 -0.14
C PHE A 159 -10.38 9.76 -0.58
N GLU A 160 -11.25 9.24 -1.46
CA GLU A 160 -12.44 9.94 -1.99
C GLU A 160 -13.47 10.26 -0.91
N TYR A 161 -13.59 9.43 0.11
CA TYR A 161 -14.50 9.69 1.24
C TYR A 161 -14.14 11.00 1.98
N LEU A 162 -12.91 11.49 1.86
CA LEU A 162 -12.42 12.73 2.47
C LEU A 162 -12.48 13.95 1.54
N ASP A 163 -13.20 13.85 0.43
CA ASP A 163 -13.45 14.99 -0.46
C ASP A 163 -14.36 16.00 0.26
N LYS A 164 -13.89 17.24 0.34
CA LYS A 164 -14.52 18.32 1.13
C LYS A 164 -15.60 19.06 0.37
N GLU A 165 -15.47 19.10 -0.96
CA GLU A 165 -16.32 19.88 -1.86
C GLU A 165 -17.22 18.92 -2.64
N VAL A 166 -18.42 18.64 -2.12
CA VAL A 166 -19.46 17.89 -2.85
C VAL A 166 -20.39 18.91 -3.50
N ASN A 167 -20.12 19.25 -4.77
CA ASN A 167 -20.87 20.27 -5.50
C ASN A 167 -22.02 19.66 -6.32
N GLU A 168 -22.83 18.83 -5.68
CA GLU A 168 -23.99 18.18 -6.32
C GLU A 168 -25.09 19.18 -6.72
N GLY A 169 -25.12 20.37 -6.11
CA GLY A 169 -26.15 21.39 -6.30
C GLY A 169 -25.84 22.55 -7.24
N SER A 170 -24.60 22.71 -7.74
CA SER A 170 -24.32 23.77 -8.74
C SER A 170 -24.76 23.34 -10.13
N GLU A 171 -25.40 24.25 -10.87
CA GLU A 171 -25.73 24.04 -12.29
C GLU A 171 -24.55 24.40 -13.21
N SER A 172 -23.54 25.11 -12.69
CA SER A 172 -22.37 25.53 -13.46
C SER A 172 -21.39 24.38 -13.67
N ARG A 173 -21.14 24.07 -14.94
CA ARG A 173 -20.14 23.06 -15.36
C ARG A 173 -18.73 23.42 -14.88
N ASP A 174 -18.37 24.71 -14.89
CA ASP A 174 -17.04 25.17 -14.51
C ASP A 174 -16.80 25.02 -13.01
N ASP A 175 -17.83 25.26 -12.19
CA ASP A 175 -17.76 25.05 -10.74
C ASP A 175 -17.58 23.57 -10.40
N LYS A 176 -18.28 22.67 -11.10
CA LYS A 176 -18.09 21.21 -10.95
C LYS A 176 -16.68 20.78 -11.34
N ARG A 177 -16.14 21.31 -12.45
CA ARG A 177 -14.78 21.01 -12.88
C ARG A 177 -13.73 21.52 -11.89
N TYR A 178 -13.93 22.72 -11.36
CA TYR A 178 -13.02 23.34 -10.40
C TYR A 178 -13.00 22.60 -9.06
N THR A 179 -14.17 22.20 -8.55
CA THR A 179 -14.31 21.43 -7.31
C THR A 179 -13.67 20.04 -7.45
N GLU A 180 -13.94 19.32 -8.55
CA GLU A 180 -13.28 18.02 -8.80
C GLU A 180 -11.76 18.17 -8.95
N LYS A 181 -11.26 19.23 -9.59
CA LYS A 181 -9.82 19.50 -9.68
C LYS A 181 -9.20 19.67 -8.28
N LYS A 182 -9.88 20.36 -7.37
CA LYS A 182 -9.43 20.51 -5.97
C LYS A 182 -9.43 19.16 -5.25
N ASN A 183 -10.52 18.40 -5.32
CA ASN A 183 -10.62 17.08 -4.70
C ASN A 183 -9.54 16.13 -5.23
N LYS A 184 -9.35 16.06 -6.55
CA LYS A 184 -8.26 15.27 -7.17
C LYS A 184 -6.88 15.66 -6.65
N THR A 185 -6.60 16.95 -6.51
CA THR A 185 -5.31 17.44 -5.98
C THR A 185 -5.12 17.00 -4.53
N GLU A 186 -6.16 17.10 -3.71
CA GLU A 186 -6.12 16.69 -2.31
C GLU A 186 -5.99 15.17 -2.16
N ARG A 187 -6.69 14.37 -2.98
CA ARG A 187 -6.53 12.91 -3.04
C ARG A 187 -5.08 12.54 -3.39
N ALA A 188 -4.47 13.22 -4.35
CA ALA A 188 -3.07 12.99 -4.71
C ALA A 188 -2.12 13.33 -3.56
N ARG A 189 -2.36 14.43 -2.82
CA ARG A 189 -1.59 14.78 -1.61
C ARG A 189 -1.68 13.68 -0.56
N ARG A 190 -2.89 13.20 -0.23
CA ARG A 190 -3.11 12.13 0.76
C ARG A 190 -2.49 10.80 0.36
N LYS A 191 -2.57 10.42 -0.93
CA LYS A 191 -1.88 9.22 -1.44
C LYS A 191 -0.37 9.32 -1.26
N LYS A 192 0.22 10.49 -1.52
CA LYS A 192 1.66 10.73 -1.32
C LYS A 192 2.04 10.61 0.16
N GLU A 193 1.24 11.19 1.05
CA GLU A 193 1.43 11.11 2.50
C GLU A 193 1.31 9.69 3.03
N ASP A 194 0.30 8.94 2.61
CA ASP A 194 0.13 7.53 2.97
C ASP A 194 1.29 6.66 2.47
N THR A 195 1.74 6.88 1.24
CA THR A 195 2.92 6.17 0.69
C THR A 195 4.17 6.48 1.52
N ALA A 196 4.36 7.73 1.92
CA ALA A 196 5.49 8.12 2.77
C ALA A 196 5.38 7.51 4.18
N ARG A 197 4.18 7.48 4.77
CA ARG A 197 3.89 6.85 6.07
C ARG A 197 4.23 5.36 6.05
N VAL A 198 3.76 4.62 5.04
CA VAL A 198 4.07 3.18 4.90
C VAL A 198 5.57 2.97 4.74
N ARG A 199 6.27 3.80 3.94
CA ARG A 199 7.74 3.71 3.83
C ARG A 199 8.45 3.93 5.16
N THR A 200 8.04 4.96 5.92
CA THR A 200 8.60 5.20 7.26
C THR A 200 8.32 4.05 8.23
N LEU A 201 7.14 3.42 8.16
CA LEU A 201 6.84 2.21 8.92
C LEU A 201 7.80 1.07 8.55
N VAL A 202 8.02 0.84 7.25
CA VAL A 202 8.91 -0.21 6.74
C VAL A 202 10.37 0.03 7.18
N ASP A 203 10.85 1.26 7.07
CA ASP A 203 12.20 1.65 7.49
C ASP A 203 12.40 1.43 8.99
N LYS A 204 11.42 1.82 9.81
CA LYS A 204 11.43 1.56 11.26
C LYS A 204 11.43 0.07 11.56
N ALA A 205 10.59 -0.71 10.89
CA ALA A 205 10.55 -2.16 11.06
C ALA A 205 11.90 -2.80 10.69
N LEU A 206 12.48 -2.43 9.55
CA LEU A 206 13.78 -2.95 9.09
C LEU A 206 14.91 -2.63 10.07
N ALA A 207 14.91 -1.43 10.65
CA ALA A 207 15.91 -1.02 11.62
C ALA A 207 15.81 -1.81 12.95
N LEU A 208 14.60 -2.23 13.31
CA LEU A 208 14.29 -2.90 14.57
C LEU A 208 14.18 -4.43 14.46
N ASP A 209 14.20 -5.00 13.26
CA ASP A 209 14.04 -6.44 13.04
C ASP A 209 15.28 -7.22 13.54
N PRO A 210 15.11 -8.14 14.53
CA PRO A 210 16.22 -8.90 15.07
C PRO A 210 16.88 -9.84 14.05
N ARG A 211 16.13 -10.31 13.03
CA ARG A 211 16.65 -11.19 11.98
C ARG A 211 17.65 -10.47 11.10
N ILE A 212 17.43 -9.18 10.82
CA ILE A 212 18.37 -8.37 10.04
C ILE A 212 19.72 -8.25 10.75
N ALA A 213 19.72 -8.08 12.07
CA ALA A 213 20.94 -8.07 12.86
C ALA A 213 21.66 -9.43 12.84
N ARG A 214 20.91 -10.54 12.93
CA ARG A 214 21.45 -11.91 12.79
C ARG A 214 22.09 -12.12 11.41
N ILE A 215 21.35 -11.83 10.34
CA ILE A 215 21.79 -12.00 8.94
C ILE A 215 23.07 -11.19 8.69
N LYS A 216 23.11 -9.91 9.10
CA LYS A 216 24.31 -9.07 8.95
C LYS A 216 25.53 -9.64 9.69
N ARG A 217 25.33 -10.24 10.87
CA ARG A 217 26.40 -10.89 11.64
C ARG A 217 26.91 -12.14 10.94
N GLU A 218 26.01 -12.98 10.44
CA GLU A 218 26.33 -14.21 9.71
C GLU A 218 27.08 -13.91 8.40
N GLU A 219 26.62 -12.92 7.63
CA GLU A 219 27.30 -12.48 6.41
C GLU A 219 28.70 -11.95 6.69
N LYS A 220 28.87 -11.14 7.75
CA LYS A 220 30.17 -10.63 8.17
C LYS A 220 31.10 -11.78 8.55
N ALA A 221 30.64 -12.73 9.36
CA ALA A 221 31.41 -13.90 9.76
C ALA A 221 31.80 -14.77 8.55
N ALA A 222 30.89 -14.99 7.61
CA ALA A 222 31.15 -15.73 6.38
C ALA A 222 32.19 -15.04 5.49
N ARG A 223 32.15 -13.71 5.38
CA ARG A 223 33.16 -12.92 4.65
C ARG A 223 34.53 -13.01 5.32
N GLU A 224 34.60 -12.92 6.65
CA GLU A 224 35.84 -13.05 7.42
C GLU A 224 36.43 -14.47 7.32
N ALA A 225 35.60 -15.50 7.37
CA ALA A 225 36.01 -16.89 7.17
C ALA A 225 36.59 -17.12 5.76
N LYS A 226 35.94 -16.59 4.71
CA LYS A 226 36.47 -16.62 3.34
C LYS A 226 37.82 -15.88 3.23
N LYS A 227 37.99 -14.76 3.93
CA LYS A 227 39.26 -14.01 3.94
C LYS A 227 40.37 -14.79 4.64
N LYS A 228 40.09 -15.42 5.79
CA LYS A 228 41.05 -16.24 6.54
C LYS A 228 41.43 -17.52 5.79
N GLY A 229 40.46 -18.21 5.17
CA GLY A 229 40.72 -19.39 4.34
C GLY A 229 41.58 -19.07 3.11
N LYS A 230 41.44 -17.87 2.54
CA LYS A 230 42.27 -17.40 1.42
C LYS A 230 43.67 -16.93 1.85
N ALA A 231 43.82 -16.47 3.10
CA ALA A 231 45.11 -16.07 3.67
C ALA A 231 45.91 -17.25 4.27
N GLY A 232 45.25 -18.37 4.58
CA GLY A 232 45.88 -19.62 5.04
C GLY A 232 46.27 -20.60 3.92
N ALA A 233 45.96 -20.29 2.66
CA ALA A 233 46.48 -21.04 1.52
C ALA A 233 47.96 -20.65 1.32
N PRO A 234 48.92 -21.59 1.37
CA PRO A 234 50.30 -21.30 1.05
C PRO A 234 50.38 -20.68 -0.34
N ASN A 235 51.24 -19.67 -0.50
CA ASN A 235 51.59 -19.08 -1.80
C ASN A 235 52.04 -20.17 -2.79
N GLY A 236 51.10 -20.73 -3.53
CA GLY A 236 51.32 -21.31 -4.86
C GLY A 236 51.35 -20.18 -5.89
N ALA A 237 52.30 -19.25 -5.73
CA ALA A 237 52.50 -18.15 -6.65
C ALA A 237 53.33 -18.63 -7.85
N ALA A 238 52.65 -19.11 -8.90
CA ALA A 238 53.06 -18.99 -10.30
C ALA A 238 52.02 -19.70 -11.21
N GLY A 239 51.07 -18.97 -11.81
CA GLY A 239 50.28 -19.53 -12.92
C GLY A 239 48.92 -18.88 -13.20
N GLY A 240 48.28 -18.25 -12.22
CA GLY A 240 46.87 -17.83 -12.38
C GLY A 240 46.62 -16.46 -13.05
N GLN A 241 47.63 -15.58 -13.13
CA GLN A 241 47.43 -14.23 -13.69
C GLN A 241 47.38 -14.22 -15.23
N THR A 242 47.98 -15.21 -15.88
CA THR A 242 48.08 -15.27 -17.34
C THR A 242 46.76 -15.68 -18.00
N GLN A 243 45.92 -16.47 -17.31
CA GLN A 243 44.70 -17.03 -17.93
C GLN A 243 43.55 -16.03 -17.99
N LYS A 244 43.32 -15.24 -16.93
CA LYS A 244 42.31 -14.17 -16.93
C LYS A 244 42.65 -13.02 -17.89
N GLN A 245 43.93 -12.68 -18.00
CA GLN A 245 44.37 -11.66 -18.96
C GLN A 245 44.22 -12.15 -20.40
N LYS A 246 44.50 -13.43 -20.68
CA LYS A 246 44.25 -14.04 -22.00
C LYS A 246 42.76 -14.11 -22.33
N GLU A 247 41.92 -14.50 -21.38
CA GLU A 247 40.46 -14.57 -21.57
C GLU A 247 39.84 -13.20 -21.86
N GLU A 248 40.30 -12.15 -21.16
CA GLU A 248 39.82 -10.78 -21.35
C GLU A 248 40.29 -10.19 -22.69
N GLU A 249 41.51 -10.51 -23.12
CA GLU A 249 42.04 -10.10 -24.42
C GLU A 249 41.35 -10.82 -25.59
N GLU A 250 41.08 -12.12 -25.47
CA GLU A 250 40.29 -12.86 -26.46
C GLU A 250 38.86 -12.34 -26.56
N ARG A 251 38.21 -12.03 -25.44
CA ARG A 251 36.85 -11.49 -25.44
C ARG A 251 36.79 -10.11 -26.10
N ARG A 252 37.79 -9.25 -25.87
CA ARG A 252 37.91 -7.95 -26.56
C ARG A 252 38.12 -8.11 -28.06
N LYS A 253 38.97 -9.06 -28.50
CA LYS A 253 39.19 -9.32 -29.93
C LYS A 253 37.93 -9.85 -30.62
N ALA A 254 37.20 -10.76 -29.97
CA ALA A 254 35.94 -11.29 -30.49
C ALA A 254 34.85 -10.21 -30.63
N GLU A 255 34.76 -9.29 -29.66
CA GLU A 255 33.78 -8.20 -29.69
C GLU A 255 34.12 -7.15 -30.77
N GLU A 256 35.40 -6.86 -30.99
CA GLU A 256 35.85 -5.97 -32.07
C GLU A 256 35.63 -6.59 -33.46
N GLU A 257 35.86 -7.90 -33.62
CA GLU A 257 35.60 -8.62 -34.86
C GLU A 257 34.10 -8.71 -35.17
N ALA A 258 33.27 -8.93 -34.15
CA ALA A 258 31.81 -8.92 -34.29
C ALA A 258 31.28 -7.55 -34.74
N LYS A 259 31.79 -6.45 -34.15
CA LYS A 259 31.48 -5.08 -34.58
C LYS A 259 31.91 -4.81 -36.01
N LYS A 260 33.11 -5.23 -36.42
CA LYS A 260 33.57 -5.08 -37.81
C LYS A 260 32.69 -5.84 -38.79
N LYS A 261 32.24 -7.06 -38.47
CA LYS A 261 31.31 -7.82 -39.31
C LYS A 261 29.93 -7.16 -39.38
N GLU A 262 29.43 -6.64 -38.26
CA GLU A 262 28.14 -5.92 -38.22
C GLU A 262 28.20 -4.62 -39.05
N ASP A 263 29.31 -3.88 -38.96
CA ASP A 263 29.52 -2.66 -39.74
C ASP A 263 29.75 -2.96 -41.24
N GLU A 264 30.45 -4.05 -41.58
CA GLU A 264 30.57 -4.54 -42.98
C GLU A 264 29.23 -5.02 -43.55
N GLU A 265 28.36 -5.61 -42.73
CA GLU A 265 27.02 -6.04 -43.13
C GLU A 265 26.09 -4.85 -43.39
N LYS A 266 26.20 -3.79 -42.58
CA LYS A 266 25.46 -2.51 -42.77
C LYS A 266 25.88 -1.74 -44.02
N VAL A 267 27.09 -1.98 -44.55
CA VAL A 267 27.61 -1.31 -45.75
C VAL A 267 27.25 -2.07 -47.04
N ARG A 268 26.63 -3.25 -46.98
CA ARG A 268 26.17 -3.97 -48.18
C ARG A 268 24.92 -3.29 -48.76
N PRO A 269 24.97 -2.73 -50.00
CA PRO A 269 23.83 -2.04 -50.57
C PRO A 269 22.69 -3.02 -50.88
N PHE A 270 21.48 -2.63 -50.46
CA PHE A 270 20.21 -3.30 -50.67
C PHE A 270 19.96 -3.52 -52.17
N ARG A 271 20.29 -4.70 -52.69
CA ARG A 271 20.02 -5.07 -54.09
C ARG A 271 18.56 -5.51 -54.21
N VAL A 272 17.75 -4.59 -54.72
CA VAL A 272 16.35 -4.74 -55.13
C VAL A 272 16.13 -6.06 -55.88
N ARG A 273 15.16 -6.86 -55.43
CA ARG A 273 14.63 -8.00 -56.20
C ARG A 273 13.18 -7.70 -56.59
N ILE A 274 13.03 -7.08 -57.76
CA ILE A 274 11.80 -7.10 -58.56
C ILE A 274 11.51 -8.57 -58.90
N ARG A 275 10.35 -9.10 -58.51
CA ARG A 275 9.81 -10.31 -59.13
C ARG A 275 8.81 -9.87 -60.19
N VAL A 276 9.22 -10.05 -61.44
CA VAL A 276 8.33 -10.13 -62.60
C VAL A 276 7.45 -11.37 -62.41
N LEU A 277 6.14 -11.19 -62.48
CA LEU A 277 5.18 -12.29 -62.61
C LEU A 277 5.13 -12.65 -64.10
N ASP A 278 5.73 -13.77 -64.47
CA ASP A 278 5.51 -14.38 -65.78
C ASP A 278 4.42 -15.46 -65.67
N LEU A 279 3.52 -15.36 -66.65
CA LEU A 279 2.41 -16.24 -66.97
C LEU A 279 2.90 -17.62 -67.43
N THR A 280 2.35 -18.68 -66.85
CA THR A 280 1.86 -19.90 -67.53
C THR A 280 0.91 -20.63 -66.61
#